data_AF-A0A3S0H6T3-F1
#
_entry.id   AF-A0A3S0H6T3-F1
#
_cell.length_a   1.000
_cell.length_b   1.000
_cell.length_c   1.000
_cell.angle_alpha   90.00
_cell.angle_beta   90.00
_cell.angle_gamma   90.00
#
_symmetry.space_group_name_H-M   'P 1'
#
loop_
_entity.id
_entity.type
_entity.pdbx_description
1 polymer ?
#
loop_
_entity_poly.entity_id
_entity_poly.type
_entity_poly.pdbx_seq_one_letter_code
_entity_poly.pdbx_strand_id
1 'polypeptide(L)'
;MLLPLFGLAFGVVISSVLGAAVIAVHPQWKLNSTNITLFVVGSFTAAVCSSLVYTWIFADENRRLHSAAAVLGYLATLLVAVLLGGTLAVFIGRKLFRPSE
;
A
#
# COMPACT_ATOMS: atom_id res chain seq x y z
N MET A 1 2.07 15.48 -20.01
CA MET A 1 1.91 14.19 -19.29
C MET A 1 2.46 14.29 -17.86
N LEU A 2 1.93 15.19 -17.03
CA LEU A 2 2.36 15.36 -15.63
C LEU A 2 1.45 14.61 -14.66
N LEU A 3 0.25 14.21 -15.10
CA LEU A 3 -0.76 13.54 -14.28
C LEU A 3 -0.26 12.26 -13.58
N PRO A 4 0.52 11.36 -14.24
CA PRO A 4 1.09 10.19 -13.57
C PRO A 4 2.10 10.57 -12.49
N LEU A 5 2.87 11.64 -12.73
CA LEU A 5 3.88 12.14 -11.79
C LEU A 5 3.21 12.74 -10.54
N PHE A 6 2.14 13.51 -10.72
CA PHE A 6 1.32 14.03 -9.62
C PHE A 6 0.66 12.90 -8.83
N GLY A 7 0.13 11.88 -9.51
CA GLY A 7 -0.44 10.70 -8.85
C GLY A 7 0.59 9.94 -8.03
N LEU A 8 1.81 9.77 -8.55
CA LEU A 8 2.92 9.14 -7.84
C LEU A 8 3.33 9.98 -6.62
N ALA A 9 3.52 11.29 -6.77
CA ALA A 9 3.87 12.17 -5.67
C ALA A 9 2.81 12.14 -4.56
N PHE A 10 1.53 12.24 -4.92
CA PHE A 10 0.43 12.21 -3.97
C PHE A 10 0.33 10.84 -3.27
N GLY A 11 0.48 9.74 -4.02
CA GLY A 11 0.53 8.40 -3.49
C GLY A 11 1.66 8.20 -2.48
N VAL A 12 2.87 8.67 -2.81
CA VAL A 12 4.03 8.62 -1.90
C VAL A 12 3.77 9.43 -0.63
N VAL A 13 3.22 10.64 -0.76
CA VAL A 13 2.91 11.50 0.40
C VAL A 13 1.87 10.84 1.31
N ILE A 14 0.74 10.38 0.76
CA ILE A 14 -0.31 9.71 1.54
C ILE A 14 0.24 8.43 2.18
N SER A 15 0.90 7.57 1.41
CA SER A 15 1.46 6.32 1.95
C SER A 15 2.51 6.59 3.03
N SER A 16 3.29 7.66 2.92
CA SER A 16 4.25 8.06 3.95
C SER A 16 3.55 8.52 5.23
N VAL A 17 2.50 9.34 5.12
CA VAL A 17 1.69 9.78 6.27
C VAL A 17 0.99 8.60 6.93
N LEU A 18 0.39 7.70 6.14
CA LEU A 18 -0.27 6.49 6.61
C LEU A 18 0.74 5.56 7.30
N GLY A 19 1.92 5.36 6.69
CA GLY A 19 3.00 4.58 7.25
C GLY A 19 3.51 5.15 8.57
N ALA A 20 3.68 6.47 8.66
CA ALA A 20 4.05 7.15 9.90
C ALA A 20 3.00 6.93 11.00
N ALA A 21 1.70 7.03 10.68
CA ALA A 21 0.63 6.75 11.63
C ALA A 21 0.62 5.28 12.09
N VAL A 22 0.74 4.32 11.16
CA VAL A 22 0.80 2.88 11.49
C VAL A 22 2.01 2.56 12.36
N ILE A 23 3.18 3.10 12.01
CA ILE A 23 4.42 2.92 12.77
C ILE A 23 4.30 3.55 14.16
N ALA A 24 3.71 4.74 14.28
CA ALA A 24 3.52 5.42 15.56
C ALA A 24 2.58 4.67 16.51
N VAL A 25 1.56 3.98 15.98
CA VAL A 25 0.66 3.14 16.78
C VAL A 25 1.34 1.85 17.26
N HIS A 26 2.35 1.36 16.54
CA HIS A 26 3.01 0.10 16.89
C HIS A 26 4.13 0.33 17.93
N PRO A 27 3.99 -0.15 19.18
CA PRO A 27 4.84 0.26 20.30
C PRO A 27 6.32 -0.15 20.17
N GLN A 28 6.64 -1.07 19.27
CA GLN A 28 8.00 -1.57 19.02
C GLN A 28 8.64 -0.95 17.76
N TRP A 29 7.91 -0.11 17.02
CA TRP A 29 8.35 0.41 15.73
C TRP A 29 8.89 1.82 15.85
N LYS A 30 10.22 1.95 15.65
CA LYS A 30 10.86 3.26 15.60
C LYS A 30 10.51 3.93 14.28
N LEU A 31 10.10 5.19 14.36
CA LEU A 31 9.81 6.03 13.20
C LEU A 31 11.13 6.48 12.59
N ASN A 32 11.61 5.72 11.60
CA ASN A 32 12.82 6.01 10.85
C ASN A 32 12.53 6.02 9.33
N SER A 33 13.41 6.64 8.56
CA SER A 33 13.26 6.74 7.10
C SER A 33 13.21 5.38 6.41
N THR A 34 13.95 4.39 6.92
CA THR A 34 13.96 3.01 6.40
C THR A 34 12.58 2.35 6.50
N ASN A 35 11.93 2.41 7.65
CA ASN A 35 10.61 1.81 7.86
C ASN A 35 9.54 2.53 7.02
N ILE A 36 9.62 3.86 6.89
CA ILE A 36 8.72 4.60 6.01
C ILE A 36 8.92 4.18 4.55
N THR A 37 10.18 4.06 4.10
CA THR A 37 10.49 3.64 2.72
C THR A 37 10.00 2.22 2.45
N LEU A 38 10.23 1.29 3.37
CA LEU A 38 9.73 -0.09 3.29
C LEU A 38 8.20 -0.13 3.24
N PHE A 39 7.54 0.70 4.06
CA PHE A 39 6.09 0.81 4.06
C PHE A 39 5.59 1.29 2.69
N VAL A 40 6.14 2.37 2.16
CA VAL A 40 5.74 2.94 0.86
C VAL A 40 5.94 1.89 -0.26
N VAL A 41 7.11 1.25 -0.34
CA VAL A 41 7.38 0.23 -1.37
C VAL A 41 6.44 -0.97 -1.24
N GLY A 42 6.20 -1.45 -0.02
CA GLY A 42 5.27 -2.54 0.25
C GLY A 42 3.82 -2.19 -0.13
N SER A 43 3.37 -1.00 0.25
CA SER A 43 2.05 -0.48 -0.08
C SER A 43 1.83 -0.36 -1.58
N PHE A 44 2.80 0.17 -2.33
CA PHE A 44 2.72 0.26 -3.79
C PHE A 44 2.61 -1.12 -4.44
N THR A 45 3.48 -2.06 -4.02
CA THR A 45 3.47 -3.43 -4.56
C THR A 45 2.13 -4.12 -4.28
N ALA A 46 1.62 -4.00 -3.05
CA ALA A 46 0.34 -4.59 -2.68
C ALA A 46 -0.85 -3.93 -3.37
N ALA A 47 -0.83 -2.62 -3.60
CA ALA A 47 -1.86 -1.92 -4.37
C ALA A 47 -1.91 -2.42 -5.82
N VAL A 48 -0.76 -2.62 -6.47
CA VAL A 48 -0.68 -3.17 -7.82
C VAL A 48 -1.21 -4.61 -7.85
N CYS A 49 -0.75 -5.46 -6.94
CA CYS A 49 -1.23 -6.84 -6.84
C CYS A 49 -2.74 -6.92 -6.58
N SER A 50 -3.23 -6.13 -5.62
CA SER A 50 -4.66 -6.07 -5.30
C SER A 50 -5.47 -5.59 -6.50
N SER A 51 -5.00 -4.58 -7.23
CA SER A 51 -5.69 -4.10 -8.40
C SER A 51 -5.77 -5.18 -9.49
N LEU A 52 -4.68 -5.89 -9.75
CA LEU A 52 -4.66 -6.97 -10.75
C LEU A 52 -5.61 -8.11 -10.35
N VAL A 53 -5.53 -8.56 -9.09
CA VAL A 53 -6.37 -9.66 -8.58
C VAL A 53 -7.84 -9.27 -8.55
N TYR A 54 -8.17 -8.06 -8.09
CA TYR A 54 -9.55 -7.60 -7.99
C TYR A 54 -10.19 -7.43 -9.37
N THR A 55 -9.46 -6.81 -10.31
CA THR A 55 -9.93 -6.69 -11.70
C THR A 55 -10.08 -8.06 -12.35
N TRP A 56 -9.21 -9.03 -12.07
CA TRP A 56 -9.33 -10.37 -12.64
C TRP A 56 -10.58 -11.13 -12.15
N ILE A 57 -11.01 -10.90 -10.90
CA ILE A 57 -12.16 -11.61 -10.31
C ILE A 57 -13.49 -10.91 -10.61
N PHE A 58 -13.52 -9.57 -10.58
CA PHE A 58 -14.77 -8.80 -10.57
C PHE A 58 -15.00 -7.91 -11.78
N ALA A 59 -14.02 -7.75 -12.66
CA ALA A 59 -14.22 -6.96 -13.86
C ALA A 59 -14.86 -7.77 -14.97
N ASP A 60 -15.66 -7.08 -15.77
CA ASP A 60 -16.32 -7.64 -16.95
C ASP A 60 -15.30 -7.93 -18.08
N GLU A 61 -15.74 -8.48 -19.21
CA GLU A 61 -14.88 -8.83 -20.35
C GLU A 61 -14.02 -7.64 -20.85
N ASN A 62 -14.51 -6.41 -20.67
CA ASN A 62 -13.80 -5.17 -21.00
C ASN A 62 -12.88 -4.63 -19.88
N ARG A 63 -12.64 -5.41 -18.82
CA ARG A 63 -11.91 -5.02 -17.59
C ARG A 63 -12.45 -3.77 -16.90
N ARG A 64 -13.77 -3.53 -17.01
CA ARG A 64 -14.44 -2.38 -16.38
C ARG A 64 -15.30 -2.83 -15.20
N LEU A 65 -15.29 -2.01 -14.16
CA LEU A 65 -16.17 -2.15 -12.99
C LEU A 65 -17.43 -1.32 -13.24
N HIS A 66 -18.54 -1.98 -13.59
CA HIS A 66 -19.79 -1.30 -13.94
C HIS A 66 -20.71 -1.02 -12.74
N SER A 67 -20.56 -1.77 -11.64
CA SER A 67 -21.38 -1.60 -10.45
C SER A 67 -20.70 -0.67 -9.44
N ALA A 68 -21.46 0.29 -8.89
CA ALA A 68 -21.00 1.15 -7.80
C ALA A 68 -20.52 0.33 -6.58
N ALA A 69 -21.15 -0.81 -6.31
CA ALA A 69 -20.72 -1.73 -5.25
C ALA A 69 -19.33 -2.33 -5.52
N ALA A 70 -19.03 -2.66 -6.79
CA ALA A 70 -17.72 -3.20 -7.18
C ALA A 70 -16.63 -2.13 -7.12
N VAL A 71 -16.95 -0.87 -7.43
CA VAL A 71 -16.02 0.26 -7.26
C VAL A 71 -15.74 0.53 -5.79
N LEU A 72 -16.76 0.53 -4.93
CA LEU A 72 -16.57 0.68 -3.49
C LEU A 72 -15.79 -0.49 -2.88
N GLY A 73 -16.06 -1.72 -3.32
CA GLY A 73 -15.29 -2.90 -2.94
C GLY A 73 -13.82 -2.83 -3.39
N TYR A 74 -13.57 -2.34 -4.60
CA TYR A 74 -12.21 -2.06 -5.09
C TYR A 74 -11.50 -1.04 -4.20
N LEU A 75 -12.14 0.08 -3.85
CA LEU A 75 -11.54 1.10 -2.98
C LEU A 75 -11.24 0.55 -1.57
N ALA A 76 -12.17 -0.23 -1.00
CA ALA A 76 -11.99 -0.85 0.31
C ALA A 76 -10.84 -1.86 0.31
N THR A 77 -10.79 -2.75 -0.70
CA THR A 77 -9.71 -3.73 -0.82
C THR A 77 -8.36 -3.07 -1.07
N LEU A 78 -8.33 -1.97 -1.84
CA LEU A 78 -7.11 -1.22 -2.09
C LEU A 78 -6.57 -0.56 -0.82
N LEU A 79 -7.42 0.01 0.03
CA LEU A 79 -7.02 0.53 1.35
C LEU A 79 -6.45 -0.57 2.23
N VAL A 80 -7.12 -1.72 2.31
CA VAL A 80 -6.66 -2.87 3.09
C VAL A 80 -5.33 -3.40 2.56
N ALA A 81 -5.18 -3.52 1.24
CA ALA A 81 -3.94 -3.99 0.61
C ALA A 81 -2.77 -3.04 0.85
N VAL A 82 -2.98 -1.72 0.75
CA VAL A 82 -1.97 -0.70 1.05
C VAL A 82 -1.49 -0.82 2.50
N LEU A 83 -2.42 -0.91 3.46
CA LEU A 83 -2.10 -1.03 4.88
C LEU A 83 -1.37 -2.35 5.18
N LEU A 84 -1.91 -3.48 4.74
CA LEU A 84 -1.33 -4.79 5.01
C LEU A 84 0.03 -4.96 4.30
N GLY A 85 0.12 -4.55 3.04
CA GLY A 85 1.35 -4.64 2.25
C GLY A 85 2.48 -3.81 2.84
N GLY A 86 2.20 -2.55 3.21
CA GLY A 86 3.17 -1.69 3.86
C GLY A 86 3.60 -2.22 5.23
N THR A 87 2.64 -2.66 6.04
CA THR A 87 2.90 -3.24 7.38
C THR A 87 3.74 -4.51 7.27
N LEU A 88 3.41 -5.40 6.33
CA LEU A 88 4.14 -6.65 6.09
C LEU A 88 5.56 -6.39 5.59
N ALA A 89 5.74 -5.43 4.68
CA ALA A 89 7.06 -5.05 4.19
C ALA A 89 7.95 -4.48 5.31
N VAL A 90 7.39 -3.65 6.19
CA VAL A 90 8.11 -3.17 7.39
C VAL A 90 8.45 -4.34 8.31
N PHE A 91 7.51 -5.24 8.57
CA PHE A 91 7.74 -6.40 9.43
C PHE A 91 8.87 -7.30 8.91
N ILE A 92 8.84 -7.66 7.62
CA ILE A 92 9.86 -8.49 6.98
C ILE A 92 11.20 -7.75 6.92
N GLY A 93 11.19 -6.49 6.48
CA GLY A 93 12.39 -5.68 6.39
C GLY A 93 13.07 -5.50 7.74
N ARG A 94 12.31 -5.31 8.82
CA ARG A 94 12.89 -5.25 10.17
C ARG A 94 13.46 -6.59 10.64
N LYS A 95 12.93 -7.72 10.18
CA LYS A 95 13.50 -9.04 10.49
C LYS A 95 14.79 -9.30 9.70
N LEU A 96 14.87 -8.83 8.45
CA LEU A 96 16.03 -9.01 7.57
C LEU A 96 17.16 -8.01 7.83
N PHE A 97 16.82 -6.76 8.15
CA PHE A 97 17.76 -5.66 8.39
C PHE A 97 17.96 -5.37 9.88
N ARG A 98 17.46 -6.22 10.78
CA ARG A 98 17.85 -6.15 12.18
C ARG A 98 19.35 -6.43 12.24
N PRO A 99 20.19 -5.48 12.71
CA PRO A 99 21.54 -5.83 13.09
C PRO A 99 21.41 -6.95 14.12
N SER A 100 22.19 -8.01 13.96
CA SER A 100 22.47 -8.94 15.03
C SER A 100 22.93 -8.12 16.24
N GLU A 101 22.06 -7.95 17.23
CA GLU A 101 22.52 -7.68 18.60
C GLU A 101 23.33 -8.88 19.09
#